data_AF-A0A7C6EFE0-F1
#
_entry.id   AF-A0A7C6EFE0-F1
#
_cell.length_a   1.000
_cell.length_b   1.000
_cell.length_c   1.000
_cell.angle_alpha   90.00
_cell.angle_beta   90.00
_cell.angle_gamma   90.00
#
_symmetry.space_group_name_H-M   'P 1'
#
loop_
_entity.id
_entity.type
_entity.pdbx_description
1 polymer ?
#
loop_
_entity_poly.entity_id
_entity_poly.type
_entity_poly.pdbx_seq_one_letter_code
_entity_poly.pdbx_strand_id
1 'polypeptide(L)'
;DLVILNTIEFWSGSNPIASNLKSDDGTVQVMFNKQDGTVVLNQEGTEYILEKTDNGTTVKDRNGKVVVQCQAQDDGGIILKDANGKIIGSYTKTQVQNFYSLLGSAN
;
A
#
# COMPACT_ATOMS: atom_id res chain seq x y z
N ASP A 1 -10.21 10.57 -5.40
CA ASP A 1 -8.98 10.70 -4.60
C ASP A 1 -8.19 9.41 -4.65
N LEU A 2 -6.87 9.49 -4.77
CA LEU A 2 -5.96 8.36 -4.93
C LEU A 2 -4.98 8.37 -3.75
N VAL A 3 -4.85 7.23 -3.06
CA VAL A 3 -3.89 7.05 -1.98
C VAL A 3 -2.77 6.15 -2.49
N ILE A 4 -1.54 6.66 -2.51
CA ILE A 4 -0.35 5.93 -2.94
C ILE A 4 0.45 5.59 -1.68
N LEU A 5 0.51 4.31 -1.33
CA LEU A 5 1.39 3.80 -0.27
C LEU A 5 2.68 3.30 -0.93
N ASN A 6 3.78 4.00 -0.67
CA ASN A 6 5.07 3.62 -1.20
C ASN A 6 5.82 2.70 -0.21
N THR A 7 6.52 1.74 -0.78
CA THR A 7 7.21 0.60 -0.17
C THR A 7 7.90 0.93 1.15
N ILE A 8 7.51 0.25 2.23
CA ILE A 8 8.32 0.16 3.45
C ILE A 8 9.55 -0.69 3.09
N GLU A 9 10.71 -0.05 2.90
CA GLU A 9 11.98 -0.76 2.82
C GLU A 9 12.32 -1.31 4.20
N PHE A 10 12.30 -2.63 4.35
CA PHE A 10 12.77 -3.30 5.56
C PHE A 10 14.30 -3.28 5.55
N TRP A 11 14.88 -2.39 6.35
CA TRP A 11 16.27 -2.47 6.74
C TRP A 11 16.51 -3.80 7.47
N SER A 12 17.47 -4.61 6.99
CA SER A 12 17.85 -5.89 7.61
C SER A 12 18.66 -5.74 8.90
N GLY A 13 18.78 -4.51 9.42
CA GLY A 13 19.43 -4.19 10.68
C GLY A 13 18.41 -3.64 11.67
N SER A 14 17.91 -4.51 12.57
CA SER A 14 17.27 -4.18 13.84
C SER A 14 16.43 -2.89 13.88
N ASN A 15 15.16 -2.96 13.46
CA ASN A 15 14.16 -1.95 13.84
C ASN A 15 13.31 -2.47 15.02
N PRO A 16 13.52 -1.98 16.26
CA PRO A 16 12.93 -2.54 17.48
C PRO A 16 11.46 -2.15 17.72
N ILE A 17 10.81 -1.42 16.81
CA ILE A 17 9.45 -0.88 17.05
C ILE A 17 8.46 -1.57 16.11
N ALA A 18 7.35 -2.08 16.64
CA ALA A 18 6.13 -2.27 15.85
C ALA A 18 5.70 -0.88 15.35
N SER A 19 6.12 -0.53 14.14
CA SER A 19 6.18 0.86 13.67
C SER A 19 4.78 1.38 13.37
N ASN A 20 4.15 1.99 14.37
CA ASN A 20 2.96 2.82 14.19
C ASN A 20 3.43 4.21 13.74
N LEU A 21 3.23 4.53 12.48
CA LEU A 21 3.42 5.87 11.93
C LEU A 21 2.08 6.61 11.99
N LYS A 22 2.07 7.87 12.39
CA LYS A 22 0.89 8.73 12.37
C LYS A 22 1.25 10.07 11.75
N SER A 23 0.34 10.67 10.99
CA SER A 23 0.45 12.06 10.57
C SER A 23 0.33 12.99 11.77
N ASP A 24 0.85 14.22 11.65
CA ASP A 24 0.86 15.21 12.73
C ASP A 24 -0.55 15.61 13.20
N ASP A 25 -1.52 15.56 12.30
CA ASP A 25 -2.95 15.81 12.56
C ASP A 25 -3.71 14.55 13.00
N GLY A 26 -3.05 13.39 13.02
CA GLY A 26 -3.62 12.09 13.38
C GLY A 26 -4.61 11.51 12.37
N THR A 27 -4.82 12.14 11.22
CA THR A 27 -5.78 11.72 10.20
C THR A 27 -5.34 10.47 9.46
N VAL A 28 -4.03 10.21 9.36
CA VAL A 28 -3.44 9.04 8.73
C VAL A 28 -2.62 8.27 9.76
N GLN A 29 -2.85 6.97 9.87
CA GLN A 29 -2.07 6.08 10.70
C GLN A 29 -1.71 4.82 9.91
N VAL A 30 -0.45 4.39 9.99
CA VAL A 30 0.05 3.18 9.33
C VAL A 30 0.67 2.28 10.38
N MET A 31 0.19 1.04 10.48
CA MET A 31 0.69 0.04 11.40
C MET A 31 1.21 -1.17 10.63
N PHE A 32 2.43 -1.59 10.92
CA PHE A 32 2.99 -2.83 10.36
C PHE A 32 2.86 -3.99 11.33
N ASN A 33 2.16 -5.04 10.93
CA ASN A 33 2.05 -6.27 11.68
C ASN A 33 3.12 -7.27 11.24
N LYS A 34 4.15 -7.44 12.07
CA LYS A 34 5.26 -8.37 11.81
C LYS A 34 4.85 -9.84 11.85
N GLN A 35 3.75 -10.20 12.52
CA GLN A 35 3.35 -11.59 12.71
C GLN A 35 2.80 -12.21 11.42
N ASP A 36 1.99 -11.46 10.68
CA ASP A 36 1.35 -11.90 9.44
C ASP A 36 1.83 -11.13 8.20
N GLY A 37 2.70 -10.13 8.37
CA GLY A 37 3.25 -9.34 7.28
C GLY A 37 2.28 -8.31 6.69
N THR A 38 1.15 -8.05 7.36
CA THR A 38 0.15 -7.08 6.91
C THR A 38 0.52 -5.64 7.28
N VAL A 39 -0.01 -4.69 6.51
CA VAL A 39 0.02 -3.26 6.82
C VAL A 39 -1.42 -2.76 7.00
N VAL A 40 -1.71 -2.13 8.12
CA VAL A 40 -3.01 -1.49 8.35
C VAL A 40 -2.85 0.02 8.11
N LEU A 41 -3.61 0.55 7.16
CA LEU A 41 -3.76 1.98 6.92
C LEU A 41 -5.10 2.42 7.51
N ASN A 42 -5.09 3.33 8.48
CA ASN A 42 -6.27 4.05 8.92
C ASN A 42 -6.20 5.48 8.38
N GLN A 43 -7.16 5.87 7.55
CA GLN A 43 -7.29 7.22 7.03
C GLN A 43 -8.66 7.76 7.39
N GLU A 44 -8.71 8.81 8.20
CA GLU A 44 -9.92 9.49 8.64
C GLU A 44 -10.97 8.53 9.25
N GLY A 45 -10.50 7.50 9.98
CA GLY A 45 -11.36 6.48 10.58
C GLY A 45 -11.76 5.35 9.63
N THR A 46 -11.36 5.40 8.36
CA THR A 46 -11.50 4.30 7.41
C THR A 46 -10.25 3.43 7.44
N GLU A 47 -10.43 2.15 7.76
CA GLU A 47 -9.34 1.20 7.87
C GLU A 47 -9.24 0.28 6.63
N TYR A 48 -8.02 0.17 6.12
CA TYR A 48 -7.63 -0.71 5.03
C TYR A 48 -6.51 -1.63 5.49
N ILE A 49 -6.63 -2.91 5.16
CA ILE A 49 -5.62 -3.94 5.45
C ILE A 49 -4.96 -4.31 4.13
N LEU A 50 -3.66 -4.07 4.03
CA LEU A 50 -2.83 -4.41 2.90
C LEU A 50 -2.06 -5.69 3.19
N GLU A 51 -2.21 -6.66 2.30
CA GLU A 51 -1.58 -7.96 2.41
C GLU A 51 -0.82 -8.26 1.11
N LYS A 52 0.45 -8.62 1.24
CA LYS A 52 1.25 -9.08 0.11
C LYS A 52 0.87 -10.53 -0.23
N THR A 53 0.68 -10.79 -1.51
CA THR A 53 0.35 -12.09 -2.08
C THR A 53 1.33 -12.40 -3.22
N ASP A 54 1.31 -13.62 -3.72
CA ASP A 54 2.14 -14.03 -4.87
C ASP A 54 1.85 -13.21 -6.13
N ASN A 55 0.63 -12.67 -6.27
CA ASN A 55 0.17 -11.92 -7.44
C ASN A 55 0.21 -10.40 -7.27
N GLY A 56 0.81 -9.90 -6.17
CA GLY A 56 0.87 -8.47 -5.85
C GLY A 56 0.29 -8.17 -4.47
N THR A 57 -0.39 -7.05 -4.30
CA THR A 57 -0.95 -6.62 -3.01
C THR A 57 -2.47 -6.65 -3.06
N THR A 58 -3.08 -7.26 -2.05
CA THR A 58 -4.53 -7.19 -1.85
C THR A 58 -4.84 -6.15 -0.78
N VAL A 59 -5.80 -5.29 -1.06
CA VAL A 59 -6.35 -4.32 -0.10
C VAL A 59 -7.72 -4.81 0.33
N LYS A 60 -7.92 -4.91 1.65
CA LYS A 60 -9.18 -5.33 2.29
C LYS A 60 -9.72 -4.20 3.15
N ASP A 61 -11.03 -4.19 3.38
CA ASP A 61 -11.63 -3.36 4.43
C ASP A 61 -11.40 -3.96 5.83
N ARG A 62 -11.82 -3.24 6.87
CA ARG A 62 -11.80 -3.70 8.28
C ARG A 62 -12.51 -5.04 8.55
N ASN A 63 -13.39 -5.49 7.66
CA ASN A 63 -14.11 -6.76 7.79
C ASN A 63 -13.41 -7.89 7.00
N GLY A 64 -12.24 -7.61 6.42
CA GLY A 64 -11.48 -8.56 5.61
C GLY A 64 -12.00 -8.72 4.18
N LYS A 65 -12.97 -7.90 3.74
CA LYS A 65 -13.49 -7.97 2.36
C LYS A 65 -12.51 -7.30 1.42
N VAL A 66 -12.15 -7.99 0.34
CA VAL A 66 -11.30 -7.42 -0.73
C VAL A 66 -12.00 -6.22 -1.35
N VAL A 67 -11.30 -5.09 -1.41
CA VAL A 67 -11.75 -3.87 -2.11
C VAL A 67 -11.00 -3.68 -3.42
N VAL A 68 -9.69 -3.92 -3.40
CA VAL A 68 -8.80 -3.73 -4.56
C VAL A 68 -7.70 -4.78 -4.55
N GLN A 69 -7.30 -5.24 -5.73
CA GLN A 69 -6.07 -6.00 -5.95
C GLN A 69 -5.13 -5.17 -6.83
N CYS A 70 -3.91 -4.96 -6.36
CA CYS A 70 -2.84 -4.28 -7.06
C CYS A 70 -1.87 -5.32 -7.61
N GLN A 71 -1.77 -5.44 -8.93
CA GLN A 71 -0.90 -6.40 -9.59
C GLN A 71 0.20 -5.66 -10.36
N ALA A 72 1.46 -5.95 -10.02
CA ALA A 72 2.59 -5.52 -10.83
C ALA A 72 2.59 -6.25 -12.18
N GLN A 73 3.03 -5.58 -13.23
CA GLN A 73 3.19 -6.12 -14.58
C GLN A 73 4.69 -6.32 -14.88
N ASP A 74 5.00 -7.22 -15.82
CA ASP A 74 6.38 -7.54 -16.19
C ASP A 74 7.14 -6.33 -16.78
N ASP A 75 6.40 -5.37 -17.35
CA ASP A 75 6.96 -4.12 -17.87
C ASP A 75 7.24 -3.08 -16.78
N GLY A 76 6.92 -3.38 -15.51
CA GLY A 76 7.03 -2.46 -14.38
C GLY A 76 5.83 -1.53 -14.19
N GLY A 77 4.74 -1.74 -14.94
CA GLY A 77 3.44 -1.11 -14.70
C GLY A 77 2.68 -1.75 -13.53
N ILE A 78 1.53 -1.17 -13.20
CA ILE A 78 0.61 -1.66 -12.15
C ILE A 78 -0.81 -1.67 -12.70
N ILE A 79 -1.56 -2.74 -12.44
CA ILE A 79 -3.00 -2.83 -12.69
C ILE A 79 -3.74 -2.90 -11.36
N LEU A 80 -4.83 -2.14 -11.25
CA LEU A 80 -5.78 -2.21 -10.15
C LEU A 80 -7.03 -2.96 -10.61
N LYS A 81 -7.41 -3.98 -9.86
CA LYS A 81 -8.63 -4.76 -10.07
C LYS A 81 -9.57 -4.60 -8.89
N ASP A 82 -10.88 -4.59 -9.14
CA ASP A 82 -11.88 -4.69 -8.07
C ASP A 82 -11.96 -6.13 -7.52
N ALA A 83 -12.85 -6.34 -6.55
CA ALA A 83 -13.08 -7.65 -5.93
C ALA A 83 -13.53 -8.75 -6.90
N ASN A 84 -14.05 -8.40 -8.08
CA ASN A 84 -14.48 -9.33 -9.12
C ASN A 84 -13.41 -9.54 -10.20
N GLY A 85 -12.22 -8.95 -10.04
CA GLY A 85 -11.13 -9.02 -11.01
C GLY A 85 -11.27 -8.05 -12.19
N LYS A 86 -12.28 -7.17 -12.20
CA LYS A 86 -12.44 -6.16 -13.24
C LYS A 86 -11.37 -5.09 -13.07
N ILE A 87 -10.69 -4.73 -14.15
CA ILE A 87 -9.72 -3.64 -14.14
C ILE A 87 -10.45 -2.31 -13.89
N ILE A 88 -10.05 -1.61 -12.84
CA ILE A 88 -10.57 -0.29 -12.46
C ILE A 88 -9.52 0.82 -12.60
N GLY A 89 -8.26 0.45 -12.83
CA GLY A 89 -7.18 1.38 -13.12
C GLY A 89 -5.94 0.67 -13.63
N SER A 90 -5.11 1.39 -14.37
CA SER A 90 -3.80 0.91 -14.82
C SER A 90 -2.82 2.06 -14.89
N TYR A 91 -1.57 1.80 -14.52
CA TYR A 91 -0.48 2.75 -14.53
C TYR A 91 0.69 2.15 -15.28
N THR A 92 1.20 2.90 -16.26
CA THR A 92 2.42 2.55 -16.99
C THR A 92 3.64 2.63 -16.07
N LYS A 93 4.72 1.95 -16.43
CA LYS A 93 6.02 2.07 -15.76
C LYS A 93 6.43 3.53 -15.51
N THR A 94 6.27 4.40 -16.50
CA THR A 94 6.64 5.82 -16.37
C THR A 94 5.77 6.54 -15.34
N GLN A 95 4.46 6.31 -15.32
CA GLN A 95 3.58 6.89 -14.31
C GLN A 95 3.94 6.40 -12.90
N VAL A 96 4.20 5.09 -12.78
CA VAL A 96 4.64 4.47 -11.55
C VAL A 96 5.95 5.11 -11.07
N GLN A 97 6.97 5.23 -11.93
CA GLN A 97 8.24 5.89 -11.63
C GLN A 97 8.07 7.36 -11.23
N ASN A 98 7.18 8.11 -11.89
CA ASN A 98 6.90 9.49 -11.53
C ASN A 98 6.31 9.61 -10.12
N PHE A 99 5.47 8.67 -9.70
CA PHE A 99 4.99 8.62 -8.31
C PHE A 99 6.12 8.38 -7.31
N TYR A 100 7.07 7.49 -7.62
CA TYR A 100 8.25 7.29 -6.78
C TYR A 100 9.09 8.57 -6.67
N SER A 101 9.33 9.26 -7.79
CA SER A 101 10.15 10.47 -7.82
C SER A 101 9.55 11.62 -7.01
N LEU A 102 8.23 11.79 -7.06
CA LEU A 102 7.52 12.80 -6.25
C LEU A 102 7.69 12.57 -4.74
N LEU A 103 7.79 11.30 -4.34
CA LEU A 103 7.93 10.90 -2.94
C LEU A 103 9.39 10.96 -2.46
N GLY A 104 10.37 10.83 -3.36
CA GLY A 104 11.80 10.94 -3.05
C GLY A 104 12.34 12.38 -2.97
N SER A 105 11.60 13.36 -3.51
CA SER A 105 11.97 14.79 -3.47
C SER A 105 11.53 15.53 -2.20
N ALA A 106 10.83 14.87 -1.27
CA ALA A 106 10.50 15.40 0.04
C ALA A 106 11.63 15.08 1.04
N ASN A 107 12.75 15.79 0.93
CA ASN A 107 13.79 15.88 1.97
C ASN A 107 13.90 17.34 2.44
#